data_AF-A0A849EV30-F1
#
_entry.id   AF-A0A849EV30-F1
#
_cell.length_a   1.000
_cell.length_b   1.000
_cell.length_c   1.000
_cell.angle_alpha   90.00
_cell.angle_beta   90.00
_cell.angle_gamma   90.00
#
_symmetry.space_group_name_H-M   'P 1'
#
loop_
_entity.id
_entity.type
_entity.pdbx_description
1 polymer ?
#
loop_
_entity_poly.entity_id
_entity_poly.type
_entity_poly.pdbx_seq_one_letter_code
_entity_poly.pdbx_strand_id
1 'polypeptide(L)'
;MPHYKNKSKHNSEKLSDRLWEGVWKGLITNDTFNALRRGIENRFKVNTPGELKTGPGRRGKRTIRRGAFSAWKGSLPYSGRWFKLPMINFDDDLIAFEELKKDRVRLLLDRYGILFKELLQREQPVLSWAALFRSLRLMELSGELLAGYFFENIPGPQFVSHEAFRKLQSKLPEESIFWINASEPASLCGLQIDAFKGTLPKRLSGTHLVYQGKKAGTHFGTKRETPHHQRFAG
;
A
#
# COMPACT_ATOMS: atom_id res chain seq x y z
N MET A 1 -23.76 31.84 -25.01
CA MET A 1 -22.84 30.85 -24.41
C MET A 1 -21.78 31.62 -23.64
N PRO A 2 -21.81 31.68 -22.30
CA PRO A 2 -20.84 32.47 -21.56
C PRO A 2 -19.48 31.78 -21.56
N HIS A 3 -18.46 32.47 -22.07
CA HIS A 3 -17.07 32.06 -21.99
C HIS A 3 -16.60 32.17 -20.52
N TYR A 4 -16.49 31.04 -19.83
CA TYR A 4 -15.79 31.00 -18.53
C TYR A 4 -14.31 31.28 -18.77
N LYS A 5 -13.89 32.54 -18.53
CA LYS A 5 -12.47 32.89 -18.40
C LYS A 5 -11.93 32.17 -17.17
N ASN A 6 -10.98 31.27 -17.39
CA ASN A 6 -10.31 30.53 -16.33
C ASN A 6 -9.56 31.53 -15.42
N LYS A 7 -10.10 31.81 -14.22
CA LYS A 7 -9.51 32.75 -13.27
C LYS A 7 -8.31 32.17 -12.51
N SER A 8 -8.09 30.86 -12.56
CA SER A 8 -6.88 30.26 -12.02
C SER A 8 -5.80 30.25 -13.10
N LYS A 9 -4.63 30.85 -12.83
CA LYS A 9 -3.44 30.78 -13.68
C LYS A 9 -2.81 29.36 -13.69
N HIS A 10 -3.59 28.32 -13.45
CA HIS A 10 -3.12 26.95 -13.24
C HIS A 10 -3.72 26.02 -14.28
N ASN A 11 -2.85 25.32 -15.01
CA ASN A 11 -3.22 24.24 -15.91
C ASN A 11 -3.86 23.07 -15.10
N SER A 12 -4.85 22.40 -15.66
CA SER A 12 -5.53 21.25 -15.03
C SER A 12 -4.57 20.13 -14.64
N GLU A 13 -3.50 19.93 -15.41
CA GLU A 13 -2.42 18.99 -15.11
C GLU A 13 -1.68 19.39 -13.81
N LYS A 14 -1.20 20.64 -13.74
CA LYS A 14 -0.51 21.17 -12.56
C LYS A 14 -1.40 21.16 -11.30
N LEU A 15 -2.71 21.34 -11.45
CA LEU A 15 -3.65 21.19 -10.34
C LEU A 15 -3.75 19.73 -9.89
N SER A 16 -3.88 18.78 -10.83
CA SER A 16 -3.92 17.35 -10.55
C SER A 16 -2.65 16.89 -9.83
N ASP A 17 -1.47 17.31 -10.30
CA ASP A 17 -0.19 16.97 -9.67
C ASP A 17 -0.13 17.46 -8.22
N ARG A 18 -0.54 18.71 -7.96
CA ARG A 18 -0.57 19.27 -6.61
C ARG A 18 -1.58 18.60 -5.69
N LEU A 19 -2.73 18.17 -6.23
CA LEU A 19 -3.71 17.41 -5.46
C LEU A 19 -3.11 16.06 -5.04
N TRP A 20 -2.52 15.31 -5.98
CA TRP A 20 -1.89 14.03 -5.67
C TRP A 20 -0.69 14.17 -4.74
N GLU A 21 0.15 15.18 -4.94
CA GLU A 21 1.24 15.51 -4.03
C GLU A 21 0.71 15.78 -2.61
N GLY A 22 -0.40 16.53 -2.48
CA GLY A 22 -1.07 16.78 -1.20
C GLY A 22 -1.64 15.51 -0.58
N VAL A 23 -2.20 14.60 -1.36
CA VAL A 23 -2.68 13.28 -0.89
C VAL A 23 -1.54 12.44 -0.37
N TRP A 24 -0.44 12.33 -1.11
CA TRP A 24 0.73 11.54 -0.70
C TRP A 24 1.45 12.12 0.51
N LYS A 25 1.32 13.43 0.74
CA LYS A 25 1.77 14.11 1.97
C LYS A 25 0.77 14.00 3.13
N GLY A 26 -0.41 13.40 2.93
CA GLY A 26 -1.47 13.34 3.94
C GLY A 26 -2.09 14.70 4.28
N LEU A 27 -1.96 15.70 3.40
CA LEU A 27 -2.47 17.06 3.58
C LEU A 27 -3.85 17.27 2.97
N ILE A 28 -4.23 16.39 2.05
CA ILE A 28 -5.47 16.48 1.29
C ILE A 28 -6.13 15.10 1.27
N THR A 29 -7.45 15.07 1.42
CA THR A 29 -8.27 13.85 1.29
C THR A 29 -9.46 14.07 0.37
N ASN A 30 -10.16 12.99 0.03
CA ASN A 30 -11.37 13.00 -0.77
C ASN A 30 -12.43 12.12 -0.09
N ASP A 31 -13.71 12.50 -0.20
CA ASP A 31 -14.83 11.74 0.36
C ASP A 31 -15.16 10.45 -0.43
N THR A 32 -14.54 10.21 -1.58
CA THR A 32 -14.77 9.01 -2.39
C THR A 32 -13.50 8.36 -2.94
N PHE A 33 -13.49 7.03 -2.95
CA PHE A 33 -12.46 6.25 -3.63
C PHE A 33 -12.50 6.35 -5.16
N ASN A 34 -13.54 6.94 -5.76
CA ASN A 34 -13.64 7.07 -7.20
C ASN A 34 -12.50 7.91 -7.81
N ALA A 35 -12.05 8.94 -7.09
CA ALA A 35 -10.91 9.76 -7.54
C ALA A 35 -9.63 8.92 -7.59
N LEU A 36 -9.40 8.09 -6.56
CA LEU A 36 -8.26 7.18 -6.48
C LEU A 36 -8.28 6.12 -7.58
N ARG A 37 -9.42 5.44 -7.79
CA ARG A 37 -9.56 4.42 -8.83
C ARG A 37 -9.27 4.97 -10.23
N ARG A 38 -9.86 6.12 -10.56
CA ARG A 38 -9.58 6.82 -11.83
C ARG A 38 -8.13 7.27 -11.94
N GLY A 39 -7.54 7.69 -10.82
CA GLY A 39 -6.11 7.97 -10.73
C GLY A 39 -5.29 6.75 -11.10
N ILE A 40 -5.56 5.58 -10.51
CA ILE A 40 -4.85 4.32 -10.82
C ILE A 40 -4.98 3.96 -12.31
N GLU A 41 -6.19 4.02 -12.87
CA GLU A 41 -6.46 3.72 -14.29
C GLU A 41 -5.63 4.62 -15.23
N ASN A 42 -5.48 5.89 -14.88
CA ASN A 42 -4.76 6.89 -15.68
C ASN A 42 -3.34 7.16 -15.16
N ARG A 43 -2.81 6.32 -14.26
CA ARG A 43 -1.49 6.48 -13.63
C ARG A 43 -1.24 7.85 -13.01
N PHE A 44 -2.29 8.44 -12.43
CA PHE A 44 -2.32 9.74 -11.79
C PHE A 44 -1.97 10.91 -12.72
N LYS A 45 -2.07 10.72 -14.04
CA LYS A 45 -1.82 11.74 -15.06
C LYS A 45 -3.13 12.19 -15.72
N VAL A 46 -3.19 13.47 -16.08
CA VAL A 46 -4.30 14.04 -16.86
C VAL A 46 -3.99 13.86 -18.34
N ASN A 47 -4.81 13.08 -19.06
CA ASN A 47 -4.60 12.84 -20.49
C ASN A 47 -5.04 14.08 -21.28
N THR A 48 -4.10 14.90 -21.76
CA THR A 48 -4.52 16.07 -22.56
C THR A 48 -5.20 15.64 -23.86
N PRO A 49 -6.27 16.32 -24.31
CA PRO A 49 -7.00 15.94 -25.53
C PRO A 49 -6.14 15.88 -26.81
N GLY A 50 -4.96 16.52 -26.81
CA GLY A 50 -4.01 16.51 -27.93
C GLY A 50 -3.04 15.32 -27.95
N GLU A 51 -2.85 14.63 -26.83
CA GLU A 51 -1.93 13.48 -26.71
C GLU A 51 -2.59 12.13 -27.00
N LEU A 52 -3.93 12.09 -27.02
CA LEU A 52 -4.71 10.92 -27.39
C LEU A 52 -4.59 10.69 -28.91
N LYS A 53 -3.48 10.10 -29.35
CA LYS A 53 -3.24 9.66 -30.74
C LYS A 53 -4.26 8.58 -31.10
N THR A 54 -5.33 8.98 -31.79
CA THR A 54 -6.18 8.05 -32.54
C THR A 54 -5.43 7.61 -33.79
N GLY A 55 -5.29 6.30 -34.01
CA GLY A 55 -4.63 5.73 -35.18
C GLY A 55 -5.18 6.25 -36.53
N PRO A 56 -4.45 6.03 -37.64
CA PRO A 56 -4.80 6.62 -38.93
C PRO A 56 -6.01 5.89 -39.53
N GLY A 57 -7.22 6.41 -39.31
CA GLY A 57 -8.41 5.75 -39.83
C GLY A 57 -9.71 6.55 -39.68
N ARG A 58 -10.15 7.12 -40.81
CA ARG A 58 -11.54 7.43 -41.21
C ARG A 58 -12.26 8.65 -40.61
N ARG A 59 -12.56 9.59 -41.53
CA ARG A 59 -13.70 10.52 -41.61
C ARG A 59 -14.58 10.65 -40.35
N GLY A 60 -14.29 11.68 -39.54
CA GLY A 60 -15.18 12.07 -38.44
C GLY A 60 -14.58 13.10 -37.47
N LYS A 61 -14.11 14.26 -37.96
CA LYS A 61 -13.40 15.27 -37.14
C LYS A 61 -14.20 15.77 -35.91
N ARG A 62 -15.53 15.60 -35.92
CA ARG A 62 -16.46 16.09 -34.87
C ARG A 62 -16.80 15.04 -33.81
N THR A 63 -16.79 13.75 -34.15
CA THR A 63 -17.02 12.64 -33.20
C THR A 63 -15.75 12.33 -32.39
N ILE A 64 -14.57 12.45 -33.00
CA ILE A 64 -13.25 12.24 -32.35
C ILE A 64 -13.02 13.24 -31.20
N ARG A 65 -13.38 14.52 -31.38
CA ARG A 65 -13.23 15.55 -30.34
C ARG A 65 -14.10 15.30 -29.10
N ARG A 66 -15.28 14.70 -29.27
CA ARG A 66 -16.17 14.34 -28.14
C ARG A 66 -15.60 13.17 -27.34
N GLY A 67 -15.03 12.16 -28.00
CA GLY A 67 -14.35 11.05 -27.35
C GLY A 67 -13.12 11.50 -26.55
N ALA A 68 -12.25 12.33 -27.17
CA ALA A 68 -11.06 12.87 -26.51
C ALA A 68 -11.40 13.77 -25.31
N PHE A 69 -12.45 14.60 -25.41
CA PHE A 69 -12.91 15.42 -24.30
C PHE A 69 -13.53 14.58 -23.17
N SER A 70 -14.28 13.53 -23.50
CA SER A 70 -14.83 12.60 -22.52
C SER A 70 -13.72 11.82 -21.79
N ALA A 71 -12.69 11.38 -22.52
CA ALA A 71 -11.52 10.71 -21.94
C ALA A 71 -10.71 11.65 -21.04
N TRP A 72 -10.44 12.89 -21.48
CA TRP A 72 -9.80 13.92 -20.66
C TRP A 72 -10.61 14.21 -19.38
N LYS A 73 -11.92 14.45 -19.51
CA LYS A 73 -12.83 14.65 -18.36
C LYS A 73 -12.84 13.43 -17.43
N GLY A 74 -12.71 12.23 -17.98
CA GLY A 74 -12.58 10.98 -17.25
C GLY A 74 -11.30 10.90 -16.41
N SER A 75 -10.18 11.40 -16.95
CA SER A 75 -8.85 11.39 -16.32
C SER A 75 -8.65 12.45 -15.23
N LEU A 76 -9.55 13.43 -15.14
CA LEU A 76 -9.45 14.49 -14.13
C LEU A 76 -9.89 13.97 -12.75
N PRO A 77 -9.16 14.29 -11.68
CA PRO A 77 -9.49 13.89 -10.32
C PRO A 77 -10.65 14.72 -9.72
N TYR A 78 -11.68 15.06 -10.50
CA TYR A 78 -12.78 15.94 -10.06
C TYR A 78 -13.93 15.21 -9.36
N SER A 79 -13.90 13.89 -9.26
CA SER A 79 -14.93 13.16 -8.52
C SER A 79 -14.80 13.39 -7.02
N GLY A 80 -15.93 13.58 -6.35
CA GLY A 80 -15.97 13.80 -4.90
C GLY A 80 -15.65 15.23 -4.49
N ARG A 81 -15.62 15.44 -3.18
CA ARG A 81 -15.18 16.67 -2.52
C ARG A 81 -13.78 16.47 -1.97
N TRP A 82 -12.92 17.42 -2.27
CA TRP A 82 -11.55 17.46 -1.77
C TRP A 82 -11.47 18.35 -0.54
N PHE A 83 -10.83 17.86 0.51
CA PHE A 83 -10.68 18.57 1.78
C PHE A 83 -9.21 18.66 2.14
N LYS A 84 -8.79 19.82 2.67
CA LYS A 84 -7.50 19.95 3.31
C LYS A 84 -7.61 19.34 4.71
N LEU A 85 -6.72 18.42 5.04
CA LEU A 85 -6.63 17.87 6.38
C LEU A 85 -5.96 18.91 7.30
N PRO A 86 -6.44 19.07 8.55
CA PRO A 86 -5.75 19.93 9.51
C PRO A 86 -4.33 19.40 9.70
N MET A 87 -3.34 20.27 9.53
CA MET A 87 -1.98 19.91 9.96
C MET A 87 -1.97 19.95 11.47
N ILE A 88 -1.78 18.81 12.10
CA ILE A 88 -1.47 18.77 13.52
C ILE A 88 -0.04 19.30 13.63
N ASN A 89 0.12 20.49 14.23
CA ASN A 89 1.44 20.99 14.57
C ASN A 89 1.94 20.17 15.75
N PHE A 90 2.86 19.25 15.48
CA PHE A 90 3.40 18.32 16.46
C PHE A 90 4.50 18.93 17.36
N ASP A 91 4.97 20.15 17.03
CA ASP A 91 6.09 20.77 17.73
C ASP A 91 5.74 21.27 19.14
N ASP A 92 4.44 21.45 19.46
CA ASP A 92 4.01 21.99 20.75
C ASP A 92 3.52 20.93 21.76
N ASP A 93 3.33 19.66 21.34
CA ASP A 93 2.81 18.60 22.20
C ASP A 93 3.56 17.27 22.00
N LEU A 94 4.62 17.09 22.80
CA LEU A 94 5.42 15.87 22.83
C LEU A 94 4.62 14.62 23.21
N ILE A 95 3.57 14.78 24.02
CA ILE A 95 2.72 13.66 24.46
C ILE A 95 1.86 13.20 23.28
N ALA A 96 1.18 14.12 22.60
CA ALA A 96 0.39 13.80 21.41
C ALA A 96 1.25 13.16 20.32
N PHE A 97 2.49 13.62 20.14
CA PHE A 97 3.41 13.02 19.17
C PHE A 97 3.81 11.57 19.52
N GLU A 98 4.05 11.29 20.81
CA GLU A 98 4.34 9.93 21.26
C GLU A 98 3.11 9.02 21.15
N GLU A 99 1.91 9.49 21.51
CA GLU A 99 0.67 8.74 21.33
C GLU A 99 0.40 8.41 19.86
N LEU A 100 0.66 9.35 18.94
CA LEU A 100 0.57 9.07 17.51
C LEU A 100 1.53 7.96 17.05
N LYS A 101 2.73 7.88 17.62
CA LYS A 101 3.66 6.78 17.32
C LYS A 101 3.17 5.45 17.88
N LYS A 102 2.57 5.43 19.07
CA LYS A 102 1.94 4.23 19.62
C LYS A 102 0.77 3.76 18.75
N ASP A 103 -0.05 4.68 18.24
CA ASP A 103 -1.12 4.35 17.29
C ASP A 103 -0.58 3.75 15.99
N ARG A 104 0.54 4.28 15.47
CA ARG A 104 1.24 3.69 14.32
C ARG A 104 1.74 2.28 14.61
N VAL A 105 2.25 2.02 15.81
CA VAL A 105 2.65 0.68 16.24
C VAL A 105 1.45 -0.27 16.26
N ARG A 106 0.31 0.15 16.83
CA ARG A 106 -0.93 -0.64 16.85
C ARG A 106 -1.40 -0.97 15.43
N LEU A 107 -1.42 0.02 14.53
CA LEU A 107 -1.76 -0.20 13.11
C LEU A 107 -0.84 -1.22 12.41
N LEU A 108 0.45 -1.18 12.71
CA LEU A 108 1.41 -2.15 12.16
C LEU A 108 1.20 -3.55 12.76
N LEU A 109 0.87 -3.65 14.04
CA LEU A 109 0.54 -4.93 14.69
C LEU A 109 -0.77 -5.52 14.15
N ASP A 110 -1.78 -4.71 13.87
CA ASP A 110 -3.01 -5.18 13.23
C ASP A 110 -2.75 -5.73 11.82
N ARG A 111 -1.80 -5.12 11.10
CA ARG A 111 -1.39 -5.57 9.76
C ARG A 111 -0.57 -6.86 9.79
N TYR A 112 0.39 -6.96 10.71
CA TYR A 112 1.44 -7.99 10.66
C TYR A 112 1.36 -9.04 11.76
N GLY A 113 0.69 -8.75 12.88
CA GLY A 113 0.68 -9.56 14.11
C GLY A 113 1.98 -9.51 14.92
N ILE A 114 3.13 -9.35 14.24
CA ILE A 114 4.47 -9.26 14.82
C ILE A 114 5.28 -8.17 14.12
N LEU A 115 6.15 -7.50 14.86
CA LEU A 115 7.05 -6.47 14.34
C LEU A 115 8.51 -6.80 14.63
N PHE A 116 9.34 -6.68 13.59
CA PHE A 116 10.80 -6.73 13.65
C PHE A 116 11.37 -5.79 12.60
N LYS A 117 12.65 -5.46 12.70
CA LYS A 117 13.30 -4.38 11.93
C LYS A 117 13.13 -4.53 10.42
N GLU A 118 13.37 -5.73 9.89
CA GLU A 118 13.37 -6.01 8.46
C GLU A 118 11.98 -5.81 7.84
N LEU A 119 10.92 -6.10 8.60
CA LEU A 119 9.53 -5.93 8.16
C LEU A 119 9.19 -4.48 7.83
N LEU A 120 9.76 -3.54 8.61
CA LEU A 120 9.48 -2.11 8.48
C LEU A 120 10.39 -1.38 7.49
N GLN A 121 11.36 -2.06 6.86
CA GLN A 121 12.28 -1.43 5.90
C GLN A 121 11.59 -0.86 4.66
N ARG A 122 10.38 -1.31 4.36
CA ARG A 122 9.60 -0.93 3.18
C ARG A 122 8.42 -0.01 3.50
N GLU A 123 8.16 0.20 4.78
CA GLU A 123 7.12 1.11 5.21
C GLU A 123 7.57 2.56 5.02
N GLN A 124 6.61 3.47 5.12
CA GLN A 124 6.90 4.91 5.04
C GLN A 124 7.89 5.32 6.15
N PRO A 125 8.69 6.38 5.97
CA PRO A 125 9.68 6.81 6.97
C PRO A 125 9.11 7.00 8.38
N VAL A 126 7.87 7.49 8.48
CA VAL A 126 7.14 7.70 9.75
C VAL A 126 6.73 6.40 10.46
N LEU A 127 6.77 5.27 9.74
CA LEU A 127 6.50 3.90 10.19
C LEU A 127 7.79 3.07 10.27
N SER A 128 8.96 3.67 10.05
CA SER A 128 10.22 2.95 10.05
C SER A 128 10.59 2.46 11.45
N TRP A 129 11.42 1.41 11.50
CA TRP A 129 11.95 0.89 12.76
C TRP A 129 12.59 1.98 13.63
N ALA A 130 13.45 2.82 13.03
CA ALA A 130 14.12 3.90 13.76
C ALA A 130 13.12 4.94 14.33
N ALA A 131 12.05 5.24 13.61
CA ALA A 131 11.03 6.18 14.06
C ALA A 131 10.18 5.66 15.23
N LEU A 132 9.97 4.34 15.30
CA LEU A 132 9.03 3.71 16.24
C LEU A 132 9.69 2.90 17.36
N PHE A 133 10.99 2.59 17.28
CA PHE A 133 11.66 1.68 18.23
C PHE A 133 11.56 2.14 19.70
N ARG A 134 11.65 3.46 19.96
CA ARG A 134 11.44 4.00 21.30
C ARG A 134 10.03 3.70 21.81
N SER A 135 9.02 3.96 20.99
CA SER A 135 7.61 3.71 21.32
C SER A 135 7.34 2.23 21.53
N LEU A 136 7.91 1.34 20.71
CA LEU A 136 7.86 -0.12 20.90
C LEU A 136 8.39 -0.52 22.28
N ARG A 137 9.53 0.06 22.71
CA ARG A 137 10.11 -0.24 24.02
C ARG A 137 9.26 0.32 25.16
N LEU A 138 8.71 1.53 25.02
CA LEU A 138 7.79 2.10 26.03
C LEU A 138 6.52 1.26 26.17
N MET A 139 5.95 0.81 25.05
CA MET A 139 4.77 -0.05 25.04
C MET A 139 5.05 -1.42 25.66
N GLU A 140 6.24 -1.99 25.44
CA GLU A 140 6.66 -3.22 26.13
C GLU A 140 6.84 -3.00 27.64
N LEU A 141 7.52 -1.94 28.08
CA LEU A 141 7.67 -1.62 29.50
C LEU A 141 6.33 -1.38 30.20
N SER A 142 5.34 -0.83 29.49
CA SER A 142 3.97 -0.66 29.99
C SER A 142 3.13 -1.95 30.01
N GLY A 143 3.65 -3.04 29.43
CA GLY A 143 2.94 -4.30 29.32
C GLY A 143 1.85 -4.31 28.24
N GLU A 144 1.86 -3.38 27.29
CA GLU A 144 0.95 -3.40 26.14
C GLU A 144 1.42 -4.43 25.09
N LEU A 145 2.74 -4.57 24.94
CA LEU A 145 3.40 -5.49 24.02
C LEU A 145 4.28 -6.49 24.76
N LEU A 146 4.55 -7.61 24.10
CA LEU A 146 5.57 -8.58 24.52
C LEU A 146 6.78 -8.45 23.57
N ALA A 147 7.99 -8.43 24.13
CA ALA A 147 9.23 -8.50 23.35
C ALA A 147 9.93 -9.84 23.57
N GLY A 148 10.55 -10.38 22.51
CA GLY A 148 11.28 -11.64 22.60
C GLY A 148 11.83 -12.12 21.26
N TYR A 149 12.18 -13.41 21.21
CA TYR A 149 12.60 -14.14 20.01
C TYR A 149 11.55 -15.19 19.69
N PHE A 150 10.50 -14.81 18.96
CA PHE A 150 9.38 -15.69 18.66
C PHE A 150 9.66 -16.59 17.45
N PHE A 151 10.43 -16.08 16.49
CA PHE A 151 10.88 -16.81 15.30
C PHE A 151 12.40 -16.86 15.25
N GLU A 152 12.94 -18.04 14.91
CA GLU A 152 14.36 -18.25 14.67
C GLU A 152 14.82 -17.57 13.37
N ASN A 153 16.12 -17.29 13.27
CA ASN A 153 16.77 -16.71 12.08
C ASN A 153 16.25 -15.33 11.64
N ILE A 154 15.52 -14.63 12.51
CA ILE A 154 15.20 -13.20 12.38
C ILE A 154 16.07 -12.43 13.38
N PRO A 155 16.90 -11.48 12.92
CA PRO A 155 17.81 -10.77 13.80
C PRO A 155 17.10 -9.72 14.67
N GLY A 156 17.65 -9.51 15.87
CA GLY A 156 17.19 -8.45 16.77
C GLY A 156 15.88 -8.75 17.50
N PRO A 157 15.36 -7.77 18.25
CA PRO A 157 14.15 -7.95 19.06
C PRO A 157 12.90 -8.00 18.19
N GLN A 158 11.95 -8.84 18.59
CA GLN A 158 10.65 -8.96 17.95
C GLN A 158 9.57 -8.54 18.96
N PHE A 159 8.54 -7.83 18.49
CA PHE A 159 7.44 -7.33 19.32
C PHE A 159 6.11 -7.90 18.83
N VAL A 160 5.28 -8.37 19.74
CA VAL A 160 3.94 -8.90 19.43
C VAL A 160 2.91 -8.33 20.38
N SER A 161 1.66 -8.25 19.93
CA SER A 161 0.54 -8.03 20.83
C SER A 161 0.24 -9.31 21.63
N HIS A 162 -0.42 -9.14 22.78
CA HIS A 162 -0.88 -10.27 23.59
C HIS A 162 -1.81 -11.21 22.81
N GLU A 163 -2.64 -10.65 21.93
CA GLU A 163 -3.52 -11.45 21.06
C GLU A 163 -2.73 -12.25 20.03
N ALA A 164 -1.78 -11.61 19.35
CA ALA A 164 -0.94 -12.29 18.37
C ALA A 164 -0.11 -13.40 19.01
N PHE A 165 0.43 -13.18 20.22
CA PHE A 165 1.16 -14.20 20.95
C PHE A 165 0.30 -15.43 21.26
N ARG A 166 -0.94 -15.24 21.71
CA ARG A 166 -1.88 -16.36 21.90
C ARG A 166 -2.16 -17.12 20.59
N LYS A 167 -2.28 -16.40 19.46
CA LYS A 167 -2.44 -17.03 18.14
C LYS A 167 -1.20 -17.86 17.76
N LEU A 168 0.02 -17.36 18.03
CA LEU A 168 1.26 -18.09 17.78
C LEU A 168 1.38 -19.40 18.59
N GLN A 169 0.80 -19.43 19.79
CA GLN A 169 0.75 -20.63 20.63
C GLN A 169 -0.31 -21.65 20.20
N SER A 170 -1.28 -21.23 19.38
CA SER A 170 -2.33 -22.12 18.89
C SER A 170 -1.80 -23.08 17.82
N LYS A 171 -2.37 -24.29 17.75
CA LYS A 171 -2.02 -25.23 16.68
C LYS A 171 -2.47 -24.65 15.34
N LEU A 172 -1.53 -24.56 14.40
CA LEU A 172 -1.84 -24.20 13.03
C LEU A 172 -2.72 -25.29 12.40
N PRO A 173 -3.73 -24.92 11.60
CA PRO A 173 -4.57 -25.88 10.91
C PRO A 173 -3.78 -26.52 9.75
N GLU A 174 -3.27 -27.73 9.96
CA GLU A 174 -2.31 -28.40 9.06
C GLU A 174 -2.87 -28.66 7.65
N GLU A 175 -4.18 -28.87 7.54
CA GLU A 175 -4.87 -29.12 6.28
C GLU A 175 -5.37 -27.86 5.57
N SER A 176 -5.29 -26.69 6.24
CA SER A 176 -5.77 -25.45 5.63
C SER A 176 -4.79 -24.92 4.59
N ILE A 177 -5.36 -24.51 3.45
CA ILE A 177 -4.62 -23.86 2.38
C ILE A 177 -4.83 -22.35 2.48
N PHE A 178 -3.75 -21.62 2.64
CA PHE A 178 -3.74 -20.16 2.60
C PHE A 178 -2.97 -19.69 1.37
N TRP A 179 -3.36 -18.57 0.78
CA TRP A 179 -2.60 -17.98 -0.30
C TRP A 179 -2.58 -16.47 -0.17
N ILE A 180 -1.45 -15.88 -0.56
CA ILE A 180 -1.23 -14.43 -0.51
C ILE A 180 -0.50 -13.99 -1.77
N ASN A 181 -0.88 -12.84 -2.31
CA ASN A 181 -0.13 -12.25 -3.41
C ASN A 181 1.26 -11.84 -2.94
N ALA A 182 2.29 -12.09 -3.75
CA ALA A 182 3.66 -11.73 -3.41
C ALA A 182 3.81 -10.21 -3.21
N SER A 183 3.01 -9.40 -3.92
CA SER A 183 2.95 -7.94 -3.80
C SER A 183 2.03 -7.42 -2.68
N GLU A 184 1.39 -8.29 -1.90
CA GLU A 184 0.64 -7.88 -0.71
C GLU A 184 1.60 -7.21 0.31
N PRO A 185 1.18 -6.20 1.08
CA PRO A 185 2.00 -5.63 2.14
C PRO A 185 2.40 -6.66 3.21
N ALA A 186 1.51 -7.57 3.57
CA ALA A 186 1.78 -8.63 4.54
C ALA A 186 2.69 -9.76 4.01
N SER A 187 3.04 -9.74 2.71
CA SER A 187 3.94 -10.73 2.12
C SER A 187 5.40 -10.49 2.51
N LEU A 188 6.08 -11.56 2.94
CA LEU A 188 7.51 -11.54 3.26
C LEU A 188 8.40 -11.50 2.02
N CYS A 189 7.84 -11.60 0.81
CA CYS A 189 8.61 -11.62 -0.44
C CYS A 189 9.54 -10.42 -0.56
N GLY A 190 10.84 -10.71 -0.70
CA GLY A 190 11.93 -9.75 -0.88
C GLY A 190 12.35 -8.98 0.37
N LEU A 191 11.88 -9.37 1.56
CA LEU A 191 12.50 -8.91 2.80
C LEU A 191 13.97 -9.37 2.81
N GLN A 192 14.84 -8.55 3.39
CA GLN A 192 16.27 -8.83 3.46
C GLN A 192 16.60 -9.66 4.70
N ILE A 193 16.06 -10.88 4.75
CA ILE A 193 16.30 -11.85 5.84
C ILE A 193 17.07 -13.03 5.25
N ASP A 194 18.19 -13.39 5.88
CA ASP A 194 19.09 -14.44 5.37
C ASP A 194 18.40 -15.79 5.21
N ALA A 195 17.55 -16.19 6.16
CA ALA A 195 16.77 -17.41 6.09
C ALA A 195 15.82 -17.50 4.88
N PHE A 196 15.48 -16.36 4.27
CA PHE A 196 14.58 -16.30 3.12
C PHE A 196 15.30 -16.07 1.79
N LYS A 197 16.63 -15.93 1.79
CA LYS A 197 17.40 -15.71 0.57
C LYS A 197 17.27 -16.91 -0.36
N GLY A 198 16.75 -16.66 -1.57
CA GLY A 198 16.58 -17.68 -2.61
C GLY A 198 15.36 -18.59 -2.43
N THR A 199 14.64 -18.51 -1.31
CA THR A 199 13.46 -19.38 -1.04
C THR A 199 12.14 -18.70 -1.42
N LEU A 200 12.03 -17.38 -1.19
CA LEU A 200 10.83 -16.63 -1.53
C LEU A 200 10.89 -16.10 -2.98
N PRO A 201 9.76 -16.10 -3.70
CA PRO A 201 9.72 -15.64 -5.09
C PRO A 201 9.79 -14.11 -5.17
N LYS A 202 9.99 -13.61 -6.40
CA LYS A 202 9.97 -12.18 -6.69
C LYS A 202 8.60 -11.57 -6.38
N ARG A 203 8.62 -10.36 -5.82
CA ARG A 203 7.46 -9.55 -5.46
C ARG A 203 6.76 -8.96 -6.70
N LEU A 204 6.01 -9.79 -7.41
CA LEU A 204 5.27 -9.42 -8.62
C LEU A 204 3.78 -9.70 -8.41
N SER A 205 2.92 -8.85 -8.99
CA SER A 205 1.46 -8.94 -8.81
C SER A 205 0.82 -10.21 -9.38
N GLY A 206 1.50 -10.94 -10.26
CA GLY A 206 1.05 -12.25 -10.76
C GLY A 206 1.49 -13.44 -9.91
N THR A 207 2.39 -13.23 -8.96
CA THR A 207 2.98 -14.30 -8.13
C THR A 207 2.19 -14.43 -6.84
N HIS A 208 1.82 -15.65 -6.47
CA HIS A 208 1.15 -15.98 -5.22
C HIS A 208 1.97 -17.00 -4.43
N LEU A 209 2.10 -16.76 -3.13
CA LEU A 209 2.57 -17.76 -2.18
C LEU A 209 1.37 -18.58 -1.74
N VAL A 210 1.53 -19.90 -1.67
CA VAL A 210 0.52 -20.84 -1.20
C VAL A 210 1.11 -21.63 -0.04
N TYR A 211 0.38 -21.69 1.06
CA TYR A 211 0.77 -22.38 2.28
C TYR A 211 -0.20 -23.52 2.54
N GLN A 212 0.32 -24.69 2.91
CA GLN A 212 -0.46 -25.82 3.42
C GLN A 212 0.19 -26.28 4.72
N GLY A 213 -0.45 -25.99 5.86
CA GLY A 213 0.15 -26.18 7.17
C GLY A 213 1.50 -25.46 7.28
N LYS A 214 2.58 -26.22 7.50
CA LYS A 214 3.96 -25.71 7.58
C LYS A 214 4.69 -25.61 6.24
N LYS A 215 4.10 -26.12 5.16
CA LYS A 215 4.73 -26.15 3.83
C LYS A 215 4.37 -24.89 3.06
N ALA A 216 5.34 -24.33 2.33
CA ALA A 216 5.14 -23.19 1.45
C ALA A 216 5.49 -23.56 0.00
N GLY A 217 4.66 -23.14 -0.94
CA GLY A 217 4.84 -23.27 -2.38
C GLY A 217 4.60 -21.94 -3.09
N THR A 218 4.96 -21.87 -4.37
CA THR A 218 4.71 -20.69 -5.22
C THR A 218 3.79 -21.06 -6.37
N HIS A 219 2.77 -20.24 -6.60
CA HIS A 219 1.89 -20.30 -7.76
C HIS A 219 2.04 -19.05 -8.62
N PHE A 220 2.32 -19.23 -9.91
CA PHE A 220 2.38 -18.13 -10.87
C PHE A 220 1.04 -18.05 -11.60
N GLY A 221 0.29 -16.96 -11.38
CA GLY A 221 -0.94 -16.70 -12.10
C GLY A 221 -0.64 -16.34 -13.55
N THR A 222 -0.84 -17.27 -14.48
CA THR A 222 -0.83 -16.99 -15.91
C THR A 222 -2.15 -16.32 -16.30
N LYS A 223 -2.07 -15.18 -17.01
CA LYS A 223 -3.24 -14.68 -17.75
C LYS A 223 -3.53 -15.69 -18.88
N ARG A 224 -4.61 -16.46 -18.69
CA ARG A 224 -5.25 -17.44 -19.58
C ARG A 224 -4.87 -18.91 -19.31
N GLU A 225 -5.92 -19.66 -18.93
CA GLU A 225 -6.20 -21.10 -19.11
C GLU A 225 -5.44 -22.17 -18.30
N THR A 226 -6.26 -22.92 -17.54
CA THR A 226 -6.13 -24.30 -17.00
C THR A 226 -5.09 -24.66 -15.93
N PRO A 227 -5.42 -25.57 -14.98
CA PRO A 227 -4.65 -25.78 -13.76
C PRO A 227 -3.56 -26.85 -13.98
N HIS A 228 -2.29 -26.45 -14.00
CA HIS A 228 -1.19 -27.43 -13.91
C HIS A 228 -0.08 -27.01 -12.95
N HIS A 229 0.20 -27.96 -12.04
CA HIS A 229 1.40 -28.18 -11.24
C HIS A 229 1.79 -27.10 -10.22
N GLN A 230 1.29 -27.30 -9.00
CA GLN A 230 1.89 -26.75 -7.78
C GLN A 230 3.25 -27.44 -7.57
N ARG A 231 4.34 -26.65 -7.52
CA ARG A 231 5.63 -27.13 -7.01
C ARG A 231 5.73 -26.75 -5.55
N PHE A 232 5.68 -27.76 -4.67
CA PHE A 232 6.06 -27.62 -3.27
C PHE A 232 7.57 -27.78 -3.17
N ALA A 233 8.26 -26.83 -2.52
CA ALA A 233 9.62 -27.05 -2.09
C ALA A 233 9.57 -27.91 -0.82
N GLY A 234 10.31 -29.03 -0.81
CA GLY A 234 10.43 -29.96 0.32
C GLY A 234 11.39 -29.46 1.39
#